data_AF-A0A2N3E8C4-F1
#
_entry.id   AF-A0A2N3E8C4-F1
#
_cell.length_a   1.000
_cell.length_b   1.000
_cell.length_c   1.000
_cell.angle_alpha   90.00
_cell.angle_beta   90.00
_cell.angle_gamma   90.00
#
_symmetry.space_group_name_H-M   'P 1'
#
loop_
_entity.id
_entity.type
_entity.pdbx_description
1 polymer ?
#
loop_
_entity_poly.entity_id
_entity_poly.type
_entity_poly.pdbx_seq_one_letter_code
_entity_poly.pdbx_strand_id
1 'polypeptide(L)'
;MRARLRGQKTSYHHGDLRRGLMDAAITLIDIRGRHALTMREAARRAGVSEAAPYRHFANLDELLGAVALEGYEILIGDLETASSARSLHDAYLAFAEDFPGRYELMFGRLGDRKAAAKRRKFVDEVADLTEEAGGLAALHGIASLRLAGLG
;
A
#
# COMPACT_ATOMS: atom_id res chain seq x y z
N MET A 1 1.31 -7.52 20.05
CA MET A 1 2.15 -6.34 20.33
C MET A 1 2.12 -5.49 19.08
N ARG A 2 1.33 -4.39 19.09
CA ARG A 2 0.95 -3.57 17.92
C ARG A 2 2.17 -3.22 17.07
N ALA A 3 2.11 -3.49 15.78
CA ALA A 3 3.19 -3.27 14.82
C ALA A 3 3.77 -1.86 15.00
N ARG A 4 5.01 -1.81 15.50
CA ARG A 4 5.83 -0.61 15.46
C ARG A 4 5.96 -0.24 13.99
N LEU A 5 5.49 0.95 13.63
CA LEU A 5 6.07 1.89 12.67
C LEU A 5 7.33 1.36 11.95
N ARG A 6 7.17 0.38 11.07
CA ARG A 6 8.26 -0.19 10.26
C ARG A 6 8.11 0.40 8.87
N GLY A 7 9.10 1.23 8.53
CA GLY A 7 9.11 2.10 7.35
C GLY A 7 9.33 3.58 7.71
N GLN A 8 10.45 3.89 8.35
CA GLN A 8 11.19 5.17 8.36
C GLN A 8 10.44 6.50 8.62
N LYS A 9 10.79 7.12 9.77
CA LYS A 9 10.74 8.56 10.11
C LYS A 9 9.47 9.31 9.65
N THR A 10 8.56 9.51 10.59
CA THR A 10 7.62 10.64 10.61
C THR A 10 8.38 11.96 10.71
N SER A 11 9.16 12.30 9.70
CA SER A 11 9.50 13.69 9.46
C SER A 11 8.22 14.31 8.93
N TYR A 12 7.58 15.10 9.77
CA TYR A 12 6.57 16.05 9.33
C TYR A 12 7.24 16.95 8.27
N HIS A 13 7.12 16.56 7.00
CA HIS A 13 7.74 17.27 5.89
C HIS A 13 6.87 18.48 5.58
N HIS A 14 7.04 19.53 6.39
CA HIS A 14 6.58 20.88 6.03
C HIS A 14 7.21 21.26 4.68
N GLY A 15 6.47 21.05 3.59
CA GLY A 15 6.89 21.39 2.23
C GLY A 15 6.48 20.37 1.15
N ASP A 16 6.34 19.08 1.48
CA ASP A 16 5.92 18.06 0.52
C ASP A 16 4.42 17.73 0.67
N LEU A 17 3.59 18.55 0.02
CA LEU A 17 2.15 18.33 -0.02
C LEU A 17 1.78 16.99 -0.65
N ARG A 18 2.52 16.52 -1.66
CA ARG A 18 2.23 15.24 -2.30
C ARG A 18 2.37 14.12 -1.28
N ARG A 19 3.45 14.11 -0.51
CA ARG A 19 3.66 13.15 0.58
C ARG A 19 2.57 13.26 1.66
N GLY A 20 2.26 14.46 2.11
CA GLY A 20 1.22 14.68 3.14
C GLY A 20 -0.16 14.14 2.73
N LEU A 21 -0.52 14.24 1.45
CA LEU A 21 -1.76 13.66 0.92
C LEU A 21 -1.72 12.13 0.88
N MET A 22 -0.58 11.54 0.51
CA MET A 22 -0.39 10.10 0.52
C MET A 22 -0.45 9.54 1.95
N ASP A 23 0.23 10.17 2.92
CA ASP A 23 0.20 9.76 4.33
C ASP A 23 -1.23 9.83 4.90
N ALA A 24 -1.97 10.88 4.57
CA ALA A 24 -3.37 11.02 4.96
C ALA A 24 -4.25 9.91 4.36
N ALA A 25 -4.05 9.60 3.07
CA ALA A 25 -4.78 8.55 2.38
C ALA A 25 -4.48 7.15 2.95
N ILE A 26 -3.20 6.83 3.14
CA ILE A 26 -2.72 5.59 3.76
C ILE A 26 -3.39 5.39 5.12
N THR A 27 -3.30 6.40 5.99
CA THR A 27 -3.88 6.34 7.34
C THR A 27 -5.40 6.10 7.30
N LEU A 28 -6.10 6.72 6.34
CA LEU A 28 -7.54 6.54 6.20
C LEU A 28 -7.91 5.14 5.72
N ILE A 29 -7.18 4.63 4.73
CA ILE A 29 -7.40 3.31 4.16
C ILE A 29 -7.16 2.23 5.22
N ASP A 30 -6.08 2.34 5.99
CA ASP A 30 -5.74 1.33 7.00
C ASP A 30 -6.72 1.33 8.19
N ILE A 31 -7.37 2.46 8.51
CA ILE A 31 -8.30 2.56 9.65
C ILE A 31 -9.76 2.32 9.25
N ARG A 32 -10.18 2.83 8.09
CA ARG A 32 -11.60 2.90 7.69
C ARG A 32 -11.87 2.27 6.33
N GLY A 33 -10.86 1.70 5.67
CA GLY A 33 -10.97 1.18 4.32
C GLY A 33 -11.09 2.27 3.25
N ARG A 34 -10.98 1.83 1.99
CA ARG A 34 -10.98 2.72 0.81
C ARG A 34 -12.20 3.63 0.71
N HIS A 35 -13.39 3.15 1.11
CA HIS A 35 -14.65 3.86 0.95
C HIS A 35 -14.74 5.15 1.77
N ALA A 36 -13.94 5.29 2.82
CA ALA A 36 -13.88 6.51 3.62
C ALA A 36 -13.01 7.61 2.99
N LEU A 37 -12.23 7.30 1.95
CA LEU A 37 -11.30 8.25 1.35
C LEU A 37 -11.98 9.10 0.26
N THR A 38 -11.82 10.41 0.38
CA THR A 38 -12.14 11.37 -0.68
C THR A 38 -10.99 12.38 -0.82
N MET A 39 -10.91 13.08 -1.94
CA MET A 39 -9.92 14.16 -2.13
C MET A 39 -10.04 15.24 -1.05
N ARG A 40 -11.27 15.59 -0.66
CA ARG A 40 -11.55 16.58 0.38
C ARG A 40 -11.06 16.11 1.75
N GLU A 41 -11.33 14.85 2.09
CA GLU A 41 -10.92 14.29 3.37
C GLU A 41 -9.39 14.14 3.46
N ALA A 42 -8.72 13.78 2.35
CA ALA A 42 -7.26 13.80 2.27
C ALA A 42 -6.69 15.22 2.47
N ALA A 43 -7.26 16.22 1.80
CA ALA A 43 -6.86 17.63 1.95
C ALA A 43 -7.01 18.13 3.40
N ARG A 44 -8.17 17.84 4.00
CA ARG A 44 -8.51 18.23 5.38
C ARG A 44 -7.52 17.64 6.38
N ARG A 45 -7.15 16.36 6.22
CA ARG A 45 -6.16 15.70 7.08
C ARG A 45 -4.74 16.17 6.86
N ALA A 46 -4.40 16.51 5.61
CA ALA A 46 -3.12 17.12 5.28
C ALA A 46 -3.02 18.60 5.73
N GLY A 47 -4.10 19.19 6.26
CA GLY A 47 -4.11 20.57 6.76
C GLY A 47 -4.02 21.63 5.66
N VAL A 48 -4.48 21.31 4.44
CA VAL A 48 -4.43 22.22 3.29
C VAL A 48 -5.82 22.58 2.77
N SER A 49 -5.89 23.58 1.88
CA SER A 49 -7.13 23.96 1.21
C SER A 49 -7.63 22.86 0.28
N GLU A 50 -8.94 22.83 0.03
CA GLU A 50 -9.58 21.80 -0.81
C GLU A 50 -9.07 21.77 -2.26
N ALA A 51 -8.55 22.90 -2.77
CA ALA A 51 -8.01 23.00 -4.12
C ALA A 51 -6.54 22.53 -4.22
N ALA A 52 -5.79 22.53 -3.11
CA ALA A 52 -4.36 22.23 -3.12
C ALA A 52 -4.01 20.81 -3.63
N PRO A 53 -4.76 19.73 -3.30
CA PRO A 53 -4.46 18.38 -3.77
C PRO A 53 -4.42 18.24 -5.29
N TYR A 54 -5.27 19.00 -5.99
CA TYR A 54 -5.43 18.90 -7.45
C TYR A 54 -4.18 19.33 -8.23
N ARG A 55 -3.21 19.98 -7.56
CA ARG A 55 -1.89 20.30 -8.13
C ARG A 55 -0.96 19.08 -8.20
N HIS A 56 -1.26 18.03 -7.44
CA HIS A 56 -0.43 16.82 -7.33
C HIS A 56 -1.14 15.56 -7.81
N PHE A 57 -2.47 15.50 -7.66
CA PHE A 57 -3.31 14.40 -8.08
C PHE A 57 -4.55 14.96 -8.76
N ALA A 58 -4.77 14.64 -10.03
CA ALA A 58 -5.92 15.10 -10.81
C ALA A 58 -7.25 14.60 -10.22
N ASN A 59 -7.26 13.44 -9.57
CA ASN A 59 -8.43 12.85 -8.94
C ASN A 59 -8.04 11.83 -7.85
N LEU A 60 -9.07 11.26 -7.21
CA LEU A 60 -8.90 10.24 -6.18
C LEU A 60 -8.22 8.97 -6.71
N ASP A 61 -8.50 8.58 -7.94
CA ASP A 61 -7.94 7.36 -8.53
C ASP A 61 -6.41 7.48 -8.73
N GLU A 62 -5.90 8.66 -9.06
CA GLU A 62 -4.47 8.92 -9.16
C GLU A 62 -3.79 8.85 -7.79
N LEU A 63 -4.43 9.39 -6.74
CA LEU A 63 -3.95 9.29 -5.36
C LEU A 63 -3.94 7.82 -4.89
N LEU A 64 -5.02 7.09 -5.12
CA LEU A 64 -5.13 5.66 -4.79
C LEU A 64 -4.09 4.82 -5.55
N GLY A 65 -3.88 5.12 -6.83
CA GLY A 65 -2.84 4.49 -7.64
C GLY A 65 -1.45 4.72 -7.04
N ALA A 66 -1.14 5.95 -6.61
CA ALA A 66 0.14 6.25 -5.98
C ALA A 66 0.33 5.50 -4.66
N VAL A 67 -0.71 5.44 -3.80
CA VAL A 67 -0.67 4.68 -2.54
C VAL A 67 -0.47 3.19 -2.80
N ALA A 68 -1.14 2.63 -3.80
CA ALA A 68 -0.99 1.23 -4.18
C ALA A 68 0.45 0.91 -4.60
N LEU A 69 1.06 1.76 -5.45
CA LEU A 69 2.44 1.57 -5.89
C LEU A 69 3.44 1.69 -4.74
N GLU A 70 3.28 2.67 -3.84
CA GLU A 70 4.11 2.76 -2.63
C GLU A 70 3.97 1.51 -1.74
N GLY A 71 2.78 0.94 -1.66
CA GLY A 71 2.56 -0.33 -0.95
C GLY A 71 3.39 -1.47 -1.52
N TYR A 72 3.51 -1.57 -2.85
CA TYR A 72 4.39 -2.56 -3.48
C TYR A 72 5.87 -2.27 -3.22
N GLU A 73 6.30 -1.01 -3.28
CA GLU A 73 7.69 -0.62 -2.97
C GLU A 73 8.10 -1.05 -1.55
N ILE A 74 7.20 -0.87 -0.57
CA ILE A 74 7.43 -1.30 0.82
C ILE A 74 7.49 -2.83 0.90
N LEU A 75 6.52 -3.53 0.31
CA LEU A 75 6.49 -5.00 0.32
C LEU A 75 7.75 -5.59 -0.33
N ILE A 76 8.17 -5.07 -1.48
CA ILE A 76 9.39 -5.50 -2.16
C ILE A 76 10.60 -5.29 -1.27
N GLY A 77 10.74 -4.10 -0.67
CA GLY A 77 11.84 -3.83 0.26
C GLY A 77 11.88 -4.82 1.44
N ASP A 78 10.72 -5.17 2.01
CA ASP A 78 10.65 -6.17 3.08
C ASP A 78 11.07 -7.56 2.58
N LEU A 79 10.64 -7.96 1.37
CA LEU A 79 11.00 -9.24 0.74
C LEU A 79 12.49 -9.32 0.39
N GLU A 80 13.10 -8.24 -0.09
CA GLU A 80 14.54 -8.18 -0.41
C GLU A 80 15.43 -8.37 0.82
N THR A 81 14.93 -8.03 2.02
CA THR A 81 15.68 -8.29 3.28
C THR A 81 15.57 -9.73 3.78
N ALA A 82 14.65 -10.52 3.23
CA ALA A 82 14.45 -11.90 3.63
C ALA A 82 15.56 -12.81 3.09
N SER A 83 16.13 -13.66 3.95
CA SER A 83 17.28 -14.50 3.60
C SER A 83 16.93 -15.98 3.40
N SER A 84 15.64 -16.30 3.35
CA SER A 84 15.12 -17.68 3.20
C SER A 84 13.67 -17.67 2.73
N ALA A 85 13.23 -18.79 2.16
CA ALA A 85 11.83 -19.04 1.82
C ALA A 85 10.86 -18.80 3.00
N ARG A 86 11.25 -19.18 4.23
CA ARG A 86 10.44 -18.94 5.43
C ARG A 86 10.31 -17.45 5.73
N SER A 87 11.42 -16.71 5.72
CA SER A 87 11.37 -15.27 5.96
C SER A 87 10.62 -14.49 4.87
N LEU A 88 10.66 -14.95 3.62
CA LEU A 88 9.87 -14.37 2.52
C LEU A 88 8.37 -14.59 2.76
N HIS A 89 7.99 -15.83 3.10
CA HIS A 89 6.62 -16.18 3.48
C HIS A 89 6.12 -15.32 4.65
N ASP A 90 6.91 -15.22 5.71
CA ASP A 90 6.55 -14.46 6.91
C ASP A 90 6.46 -12.95 6.61
N ALA A 91 7.37 -12.39 5.82
CA ALA A 91 7.34 -10.98 5.42
C ALA A 91 6.10 -10.64 4.58
N TYR A 92 5.76 -11.50 3.60
CA TYR A 92 4.58 -11.31 2.76
C TYR A 92 3.29 -11.30 3.60
N LEU A 93 3.12 -12.29 4.49
CA LEU A 93 1.92 -12.40 5.32
C LEU A 93 1.86 -11.30 6.38
N ALA A 94 2.99 -10.94 6.98
CA ALA A 94 3.07 -9.82 7.93
C ALA A 94 2.62 -8.50 7.29
N PHE A 95 3.03 -8.22 6.04
CA PHE A 95 2.58 -7.01 5.34
C PHE A 95 1.05 -6.98 5.16
N ALA A 96 0.46 -8.11 4.75
CA ALA A 96 -0.99 -8.21 4.58
C ALA A 96 -1.75 -8.00 5.91
N GLU A 97 -1.26 -8.59 7.01
CA GLU A 97 -1.85 -8.51 8.35
C GLU A 97 -1.67 -7.13 8.99
N ASP A 98 -0.51 -6.49 8.80
CA ASP A 98 -0.20 -5.17 9.36
C ASP A 98 -0.93 -4.04 8.60
N PHE A 99 -1.20 -4.22 7.29
CA PHE A 99 -1.79 -3.20 6.42
C PHE A 99 -2.94 -3.72 5.54
N PRO A 100 -4.05 -4.24 6.12
CA PRO A 100 -5.09 -4.94 5.37
C PRO A 100 -5.79 -4.05 4.32
N GLY A 101 -6.06 -2.78 4.65
CA GLY A 101 -6.70 -1.85 3.71
C GLY A 101 -5.80 -1.50 2.53
N ARG A 102 -4.50 -1.27 2.79
CA ARG A 102 -3.51 -1.04 1.74
C ARG A 102 -3.30 -2.28 0.87
N TYR A 103 -3.24 -3.44 1.49
CA TYR A 103 -3.13 -4.72 0.79
C TYR A 103 -4.32 -4.95 -0.16
N GLU A 104 -5.55 -4.74 0.31
CA GLU A 104 -6.75 -4.81 -0.53
C GLU A 104 -6.68 -3.84 -1.72
N LEU A 105 -6.20 -2.60 -1.49
CA LEU A 105 -6.03 -1.61 -2.56
C LEU A 105 -5.00 -2.06 -3.62
N MET A 106 -3.86 -2.62 -3.19
CA MET A 106 -2.76 -3.05 -4.07
C MET A 106 -3.21 -4.09 -5.10
N PHE A 107 -3.96 -5.09 -4.64
CA PHE A 107 -4.43 -6.21 -5.46
C PHE A 107 -5.84 -5.99 -6.05
N GLY A 108 -6.56 -4.98 -5.57
CA GLY A 108 -7.86 -4.57 -6.09
C GLY A 108 -7.79 -3.87 -7.46
N ARG A 109 -8.94 -3.44 -7.99
CA ARG A 109 -8.98 -2.68 -9.25
C ARG A 109 -8.57 -1.22 -9.03
N LEU A 110 -7.59 -0.74 -9.79
CA LEU A 110 -7.20 0.68 -9.83
C LEU A 110 -7.94 1.42 -10.95
N GLY A 111 -8.47 2.61 -10.65
CA GLY A 111 -9.14 3.47 -11.62
C GLY A 111 -8.17 4.24 -12.52
N ASP A 112 -6.97 4.59 -12.01
CA ASP A 112 -5.95 5.27 -12.80
C ASP A 112 -5.22 4.29 -13.74
N ARG A 113 -5.31 4.56 -15.04
CA ARG A 113 -4.73 3.70 -16.08
C ARG A 113 -3.21 3.64 -16.01
N LYS A 114 -2.55 4.74 -15.63
CA LYS A 114 -1.08 4.80 -15.55
C LYS A 114 -0.58 3.93 -14.39
N ALA A 115 -1.19 4.05 -13.22
CA ALA A 115 -0.90 3.21 -12.07
C ALA A 115 -1.21 1.73 -12.36
N ALA A 116 -2.36 1.44 -12.98
CA ALA A 116 -2.70 0.07 -13.38
C ALA A 116 -1.67 -0.56 -14.32
N ALA A 117 -1.13 0.21 -15.28
CA ALA A 117 -0.08 -0.26 -16.18
C ALA A 117 1.26 -0.47 -15.46
N LYS A 118 1.64 0.45 -14.56
CA LYS A 118 2.87 0.34 -13.75
C LYS A 118 2.83 -0.85 -12.80
N ARG A 119 1.68 -1.11 -12.18
CA ARG A 119 1.48 -2.18 -11.20
C ARG A 119 1.93 -3.54 -11.73
N ARG A 120 1.79 -3.81 -13.02
CA ARG A 120 2.22 -5.10 -13.59
C ARG A 120 3.68 -5.40 -13.27
N LYS A 121 4.57 -4.42 -13.40
CA LYS A 121 6.01 -4.59 -13.09
C LYS A 121 6.24 -4.96 -11.62
N PHE A 122 5.54 -4.29 -10.72
CA PHE A 122 5.61 -4.58 -9.28
C PHE A 122 5.07 -5.98 -8.95
N VAL A 123 4.00 -6.42 -9.61
CA VAL A 123 3.45 -7.77 -9.44
C VAL A 123 4.43 -8.82 -9.96
N ASP A 124 5.05 -8.58 -11.11
CA ASP A 124 6.07 -9.47 -11.67
C ASP A 124 7.27 -9.60 -10.71
N GLU A 125 7.75 -8.47 -10.16
CA GLU A 125 8.87 -8.44 -9.21
C GLU A 125 8.55 -9.16 -7.89
N VAL A 126 7.35 -8.95 -7.33
CA VAL A 126 6.91 -9.71 -6.14
C VAL A 126 6.77 -11.20 -6.46
N ALA A 127 6.32 -11.57 -7.66
CA ALA A 127 6.25 -12.97 -8.07
C ALA A 127 7.65 -13.61 -8.10
N ASP A 128 8.63 -12.93 -8.71
CA ASP A 128 10.02 -13.40 -8.76
C ASP A 128 10.62 -13.56 -7.36
N LEU A 129 10.42 -12.57 -6.48
CA LEU A 129 10.94 -12.61 -5.10
C LEU A 129 10.30 -13.71 -4.25
N THR A 130 9.06 -14.10 -4.54
CA THR A 130 8.31 -15.06 -3.71
C THR A 130 8.35 -16.49 -4.24
N GLU A 131 9.02 -16.74 -5.38
CA GLU A 131 9.06 -18.05 -6.03
C GLU A 131 9.56 -19.16 -5.08
N GLU A 132 10.67 -18.90 -4.37
CA GLU A 132 11.24 -19.84 -3.39
C GLU A 132 10.33 -20.08 -2.16
N ALA A 133 9.38 -19.17 -1.91
CA ALA A 133 8.41 -19.25 -0.83
C ALA A 133 7.06 -19.87 -1.25
N GLY A 134 7.01 -20.48 -2.44
CA GLY A 134 5.80 -21.10 -3.01
C GLY A 134 5.05 -20.23 -4.01
N GLY A 135 5.60 -19.07 -4.35
CA GLY A 135 5.09 -18.15 -5.38
C GLY A 135 3.95 -17.25 -4.92
N LEU A 136 3.80 -16.13 -5.63
CA LEU A 136 2.83 -15.08 -5.31
C LEU A 136 1.40 -15.61 -5.20
N ALA A 137 0.96 -16.50 -6.10
CA ALA A 137 -0.42 -17.00 -6.09
C ALA A 137 -0.77 -17.74 -4.79
N ALA A 138 0.14 -18.58 -4.28
CA ALA A 138 -0.07 -19.32 -3.04
C ALA A 138 -0.08 -18.39 -1.83
N LEU A 139 0.91 -17.50 -1.73
CA LEU A 139 1.00 -16.54 -0.62
C LEU A 139 -0.18 -15.55 -0.61
N HIS A 140 -0.58 -15.05 -1.78
CA HIS A 140 -1.74 -14.19 -1.91
C HIS A 140 -3.04 -14.89 -1.50
N GLY A 141 -3.19 -16.17 -1.86
CA GLY A 141 -4.33 -16.99 -1.43
C GLY A 141 -4.38 -17.15 0.09
N ILE A 142 -3.24 -17.48 0.73
CA ILE A 142 -3.13 -17.61 2.18
C ILE A 142 -3.45 -16.27 2.87
N ALA A 143 -2.84 -15.18 2.41
CA ALA A 143 -3.10 -13.84 2.95
C ALA A 143 -4.59 -13.47 2.85
N SER A 144 -5.20 -13.71 1.69
CA SER A 144 -6.62 -13.42 1.46
C SER A 144 -7.53 -14.24 2.38
N LEU A 145 -7.24 -15.52 2.59
CA LEU A 145 -7.99 -16.37 3.53
C LEU A 145 -7.84 -15.89 4.98
N ARG A 146 -6.62 -15.52 5.41
CA ARG A 146 -6.39 -14.97 6.75
C ARG A 146 -7.13 -13.66 6.97
N LEU A 147 -7.08 -12.74 6.01
CA LEU A 147 -7.80 -11.46 6.08
C LEU A 147 -9.33 -11.66 6.11
N ALA A 148 -9.84 -12.73 5.50
CA ALA A 148 -11.24 -13.12 5.58
C ALA A 148 -11.60 -13.87 6.89
N GLY A 149 -10.63 -14.20 7.75
CA GLY A 149 -10.82 -15.00 8.95
C GLY A 149 -11.08 -16.49 8.68
N LEU A 150 -10.59 -17.00 7.54
CA LEU A 150 -10.83 -18.35 7.02
C LEU A 150 -9.57 -19.24 6.97
N GLY A 151 -8.44 -18.76 7.49
CA GLY A 151 -7.13 -19.43 7.44
C GLY A 151 -6.60 -19.90 8.79
#